data_AF-A0A2D6HMC3-F1
#
_entry.id   AF-A0A2D6HMC3-F1
#
_cell.length_a   1.000
_cell.length_b   1.000
_cell.length_c   1.000
_cell.angle_alpha   90.00
_cell.angle_beta   90.00
_cell.angle_gamma   90.00
#
_symmetry.space_group_name_H-M   'P 1'
#
loop_
_entity.id
_entity.type
_entity.pdbx_description
1 polymer ?
#
loop_
_entity_poly.entity_id
_entity_poly.type
_entity_poly.pdbx_seq_one_letter_code
_entity_poly.pdbx_strand_id
1 'polypeptide(L)'
;MTQKLKTALILSTAMLTLSACGTMGTTTASSSDKSRINAALDRAAASASMSGETSQSVKLLERVYQRDPANEQAAIKYAVALRDGGQPEKSALVLQSFAKAPNASANASREYAATQLELGDYNLGERYARQAIAADSNDAQAWHVLGIALDAKAEHEQAEVAFRKALDMWKGDPVPIMNNLALNLASQNHNEEAIEILKKAKVLAPNRIEVERNLRIISTLNEGA
;
A
#
# COMPACT_ATOMS: atom_id res chain seq x y z
N MET A 1 -73.36 -31.69 16.29
CA MET A 1 -73.26 -33.15 16.50
C MET A 1 -74.12 -33.84 15.45
N THR A 2 -73.55 -34.14 14.28
CA THR A 2 -74.15 -35.03 13.28
C THR A 2 -73.05 -35.57 12.38
N GLN A 3 -72.83 -36.87 12.52
CA GLN A 3 -71.86 -37.72 11.85
C GLN A 3 -72.58 -38.50 10.73
N LYS A 4 -72.04 -38.50 9.51
CA LYS A 4 -72.22 -39.52 8.44
C LYS A 4 -70.94 -39.49 7.60
N LEU A 5 -69.97 -40.37 7.76
CA LEU A 5 -69.84 -41.80 7.39
C LEU A 5 -69.77 -42.07 5.86
N LYS A 6 -68.50 -42.25 5.42
CA LYS A 6 -67.93 -43.20 4.46
C LYS A 6 -68.49 -43.31 3.03
N THR A 7 -67.59 -43.10 2.05
CA THR A 7 -67.30 -44.09 0.98
C THR A 7 -65.92 -43.81 0.37
N ALA A 8 -65.11 -44.88 0.26
CA ALA A 8 -63.84 -44.89 -0.44
C ALA A 8 -64.06 -45.36 -1.89
N LEU A 9 -63.30 -44.82 -2.85
CA LEU A 9 -63.03 -45.49 -4.11
C LEU A 9 -61.63 -45.10 -4.63
N ILE A 10 -60.85 -46.13 -4.95
CA ILE A 10 -59.49 -46.15 -5.48
C ILE A 10 -59.57 -46.07 -7.02
N LEU A 11 -58.74 -45.27 -7.70
CA LEU A 11 -58.01 -45.70 -8.92
C LEU A 11 -56.99 -44.67 -9.49
N SER A 12 -55.84 -45.23 -9.86
CA SER A 12 -54.93 -44.91 -11.00
C SER A 12 -54.17 -43.59 -11.08
N THR A 13 -52.87 -43.69 -10.75
CA THR A 13 -51.68 -43.29 -11.53
C THR A 13 -51.83 -42.40 -12.76
N ALA A 14 -51.12 -41.26 -12.74
CA ALA A 14 -50.37 -40.76 -13.89
C ALA A 14 -49.15 -39.95 -13.41
N MET A 15 -47.96 -40.54 -13.55
CA MET A 15 -46.69 -39.81 -13.56
C MET A 15 -46.65 -38.96 -14.83
N LEU A 16 -46.54 -37.64 -14.68
CA LEU A 16 -45.99 -36.76 -15.71
C LEU A 16 -45.13 -35.72 -14.99
N THR A 17 -43.82 -35.97 -15.02
CA THR A 17 -42.76 -35.06 -14.61
C THR A 17 -42.77 -33.86 -15.54
N LEU A 18 -43.27 -32.71 -15.08
CA LEU A 18 -42.91 -31.44 -15.70
C LEU A 18 -41.48 -31.09 -15.28
N SER A 19 -40.55 -31.27 -16.22
CA SER A 19 -39.20 -30.76 -16.15
C SER A 19 -39.23 -29.26 -15.87
N ALA A 20 -38.84 -28.90 -14.65
CA ALA A 20 -38.42 -27.55 -14.33
C ALA A 20 -37.09 -27.29 -15.07
N CYS A 21 -37.13 -26.61 -16.21
CA CYS A 21 -35.97 -25.89 -16.73
C CYS A 21 -35.68 -24.69 -15.80
N GLY A 22 -35.16 -25.01 -14.61
CA GLY A 22 -34.57 -24.08 -13.69
C GLY A 22 -33.05 -24.14 -13.80
N THR A 23 -32.43 -22.96 -13.71
CA THR A 23 -30.99 -22.69 -13.58
C THR A 23 -30.20 -22.55 -14.88
N MET A 24 -30.24 -21.33 -15.44
CA MET A 24 -28.99 -20.72 -15.91
C MET A 24 -28.01 -20.77 -14.74
N GLY A 25 -27.02 -21.66 -14.84
CA GLY A 25 -25.94 -21.75 -13.87
C GLY A 25 -25.11 -20.48 -13.94
N THR A 26 -25.44 -19.49 -13.13
CA THR A 26 -24.44 -18.55 -12.64
C THR A 26 -23.46 -19.39 -11.82
N THR A 27 -22.36 -19.80 -12.43
CA THR A 27 -21.22 -20.40 -11.73
C THR A 27 -20.70 -19.38 -10.75
N THR A 28 -21.23 -19.39 -9.54
CA THR A 28 -20.62 -18.71 -8.40
C THR A 28 -19.27 -19.40 -8.18
N ALA A 29 -18.22 -18.82 -8.76
CA ALA A 29 -16.86 -19.33 -8.63
C ALA A 29 -16.58 -19.66 -7.16
N SER A 30 -16.10 -20.88 -6.89
CA SER A 30 -15.81 -21.33 -5.54
C SER A 30 -14.79 -20.40 -4.87
N SER A 31 -14.75 -20.37 -3.53
CA SER A 31 -13.75 -19.57 -2.80
C SER A 31 -12.31 -19.88 -3.24
N SER A 32 -12.03 -21.15 -3.57
CA SER A 32 -10.75 -21.59 -4.13
C SER A 32 -10.47 -21.04 -5.53
N ASP A 33 -11.49 -20.95 -6.40
CA ASP A 33 -11.32 -20.39 -7.74
C ASP A 33 -11.11 -18.88 -7.68
N LYS A 34 -11.82 -18.19 -6.79
CA LYS A 34 -11.62 -16.75 -6.56
C LYS A 34 -10.20 -16.45 -6.09
N SER A 35 -9.67 -17.26 -5.15
CA SER A 35 -8.30 -17.13 -4.65
C SER A 35 -7.26 -17.36 -5.75
N ARG A 36 -7.42 -18.38 -6.60
CA ARG A 36 -6.52 -18.65 -7.74
C ARG A 36 -6.50 -17.52 -8.76
N ILE A 37 -7.67 -16.98 -9.10
CA ILE A 37 -7.80 -15.86 -10.03
C ILE A 37 -7.12 -14.61 -9.46
N ASN A 38 -7.37 -14.27 -8.19
CA ASN A 38 -6.75 -13.11 -7.55
C ASN A 38 -5.23 -13.27 -7.51
N ALA A 39 -4.71 -14.45 -7.19
CA ALA A 39 -3.27 -14.71 -7.22
C ALA A 39 -2.65 -14.57 -8.62
N ALA A 40 -3.38 -14.96 -9.67
CA ALA A 40 -2.92 -14.76 -11.05
C ALA A 40 -2.91 -13.27 -11.44
N LEU A 41 -3.95 -12.53 -11.06
CA LEU A 41 -4.03 -11.08 -11.29
C LEU A 41 -2.92 -10.34 -10.53
N ASP A 42 -2.65 -10.71 -9.27
CA ASP A 42 -1.57 -10.13 -8.46
C ASP A 42 -0.20 -10.33 -9.13
N ARG A 43 0.09 -11.55 -9.63
CA ARG A 43 1.34 -11.82 -10.34
C ARG A 43 1.45 -11.02 -11.64
N ALA A 44 0.36 -10.93 -12.40
CA ALA A 44 0.33 -10.14 -13.62
C ALA A 44 0.52 -8.64 -13.33
N ALA A 45 -0.07 -8.12 -12.27
CA ALA A 45 0.10 -6.74 -11.83
C ALA A 45 1.54 -6.45 -11.41
N ALA A 46 2.15 -7.35 -10.63
CA ALA A 46 3.55 -7.24 -10.24
C ALA A 46 4.48 -7.21 -11.48
N SER A 47 4.23 -8.09 -12.46
CA SER A 47 4.97 -8.07 -13.74
C SER A 47 4.81 -6.75 -14.47
N ALA A 48 3.58 -6.24 -14.60
CA ALA A 48 3.30 -4.96 -15.24
C ALA A 48 4.03 -3.80 -14.54
N SER A 49 4.01 -3.76 -13.20
CA SER A 49 4.76 -2.76 -12.42
C SER A 49 6.27 -2.83 -12.67
N MET A 50 6.86 -4.04 -12.69
CA MET A 50 8.29 -4.22 -12.97
C MET A 50 8.67 -3.80 -14.40
N SER A 51 7.75 -3.92 -15.35
CA SER A 51 7.94 -3.49 -16.74
C SER A 51 7.61 -2.01 -16.97
N GLY A 52 7.25 -1.25 -15.93
CA GLY A 52 6.86 0.17 -16.04
C GLY A 52 5.46 0.39 -16.63
N GLU A 53 4.67 -0.66 -16.80
CA GLU A 53 3.31 -0.62 -17.33
C GLU A 53 2.30 -0.25 -16.22
N THR A 54 2.49 0.90 -15.58
CA THR A 54 1.75 1.28 -14.36
C THR A 54 0.23 1.31 -14.60
N SER A 55 -0.22 1.77 -15.76
CA SER A 55 -1.64 1.75 -16.15
C SER A 55 -2.25 0.34 -16.17
N GLN A 56 -1.47 -0.67 -16.57
CA GLN A 56 -1.92 -2.05 -16.60
C GLN A 56 -1.95 -2.65 -15.19
N SER A 57 -0.93 -2.37 -14.38
CA SER A 57 -0.92 -2.79 -12.96
C SER A 57 -2.14 -2.27 -12.19
N VAL A 58 -2.47 -0.98 -12.36
CA VAL A 58 -3.66 -0.36 -11.76
C VAL A 58 -4.95 -1.10 -12.17
N LYS A 59 -5.14 -1.37 -13.46
CA LYS A 59 -6.35 -2.07 -13.96
C LYS A 59 -6.47 -3.49 -13.41
N LEU A 60 -5.35 -4.20 -13.26
CA LEU A 60 -5.34 -5.56 -12.73
C LEU A 60 -5.69 -5.58 -11.23
N LEU A 61 -5.10 -4.68 -10.45
CA LEU A 61 -5.34 -4.58 -9.01
C LEU A 61 -6.71 -3.99 -8.67
N GLU A 62 -7.25 -3.11 -9.52
CA GLU A 62 -8.64 -2.68 -9.44
C GLU A 62 -9.60 -3.87 -9.49
N ARG A 63 -9.37 -4.83 -10.41
CA ARG A 63 -10.19 -6.04 -10.51
C ARG A 63 -10.07 -6.92 -9.27
N VAL A 64 -8.89 -7.01 -8.66
CA VAL A 64 -8.70 -7.76 -7.41
C VAL A 64 -9.49 -7.10 -6.28
N TYR A 65 -9.37 -5.77 -6.13
CA TYR A 65 -10.08 -5.00 -5.12
C TYR A 65 -11.61 -5.06 -5.30
N GLN A 66 -12.14 -4.88 -6.51
CA GLN A 66 -13.59 -4.92 -6.77
C GLN A 66 -14.24 -6.27 -6.44
N ARG A 67 -13.46 -7.37 -6.44
CA ARG A 67 -13.95 -8.71 -6.10
C ARG A 67 -14.12 -8.91 -4.60
N ASP A 68 -13.39 -8.16 -3.79
CA ASP A 68 -13.48 -8.16 -2.33
C ASP A 68 -13.05 -6.79 -1.76
N PRO A 69 -13.94 -5.77 -1.80
CA PRO A 69 -13.59 -4.42 -1.36
C PRO A 69 -13.29 -4.30 0.14
N ALA A 70 -13.65 -5.31 0.95
CA ALA A 70 -13.34 -5.35 2.38
C ALA A 70 -11.94 -5.93 2.66
N ASN A 71 -11.27 -6.49 1.65
CA ASN A 71 -9.93 -7.04 1.79
C ASN A 71 -8.88 -5.93 1.85
N GLU A 72 -8.36 -5.68 3.05
CA GLU A 72 -7.34 -4.66 3.28
C GLU A 72 -6.11 -4.85 2.39
N GLN A 73 -5.64 -6.08 2.22
CA GLN A 73 -4.44 -6.35 1.43
C GLN A 73 -4.66 -6.05 -0.07
N ALA A 74 -5.85 -6.32 -0.60
CA ALA A 74 -6.22 -5.96 -1.97
C ALA A 74 -6.34 -4.43 -2.12
N ALA A 75 -6.96 -3.77 -1.15
CA ALA A 75 -7.07 -2.32 -1.11
C ALA A 75 -5.69 -1.64 -1.09
N ILE A 76 -4.78 -2.12 -0.24
CA ILE A 76 -3.39 -1.63 -0.15
C ILE A 76 -2.67 -1.78 -1.48
N LYS A 77 -2.69 -2.97 -2.11
CA LYS A 77 -2.01 -3.18 -3.40
C LYS A 77 -2.56 -2.23 -4.47
N TYR A 78 -3.88 -2.11 -4.55
CA TYR A 78 -4.52 -1.21 -5.51
C TYR A 78 -4.17 0.25 -5.26
N ALA A 79 -4.19 0.69 -4.00
CA ALA A 79 -3.85 2.05 -3.62
C ALA A 79 -2.38 2.39 -3.91
N VAL A 80 -1.45 1.48 -3.63
CA VAL A 80 -0.04 1.64 -4.00
C VAL A 80 0.11 1.79 -5.51
N ALA A 81 -0.54 0.94 -6.30
CA ALA A 81 -0.50 1.06 -7.76
C ALA A 81 -1.13 2.36 -8.28
N LEU A 82 -2.21 2.84 -7.65
CA LEU A 82 -2.80 4.15 -7.96
C LEU A 82 -1.82 5.28 -7.69
N ARG A 83 -1.14 5.24 -6.54
CA ARG A 83 -0.13 6.22 -6.13
C ARG A 83 1.05 6.23 -7.10
N ASP A 84 1.65 5.08 -7.36
CA ASP A 84 2.73 4.91 -8.35
C ASP A 84 2.29 5.32 -9.77
N GLY A 85 0.98 5.23 -10.06
CA GLY A 85 0.34 5.67 -11.30
C GLY A 85 -0.04 7.14 -11.34
N GLY A 86 0.40 7.96 -10.38
CA GLY A 86 0.12 9.40 -10.31
C GLY A 86 -1.33 9.74 -10.00
N GLN A 87 -2.04 8.86 -9.28
CA GLN A 87 -3.42 9.07 -8.83
C GLN A 87 -3.54 9.00 -7.29
N PRO A 88 -2.78 9.82 -6.54
CA PRO A 88 -2.75 9.77 -5.08
C PRO A 88 -4.10 10.12 -4.44
N GLU A 89 -4.95 10.92 -5.07
CA GLU A 89 -6.29 11.24 -4.56
C GLU A 89 -7.18 9.99 -4.52
N LYS A 90 -7.11 9.15 -5.56
CA LYS A 90 -7.86 7.88 -5.59
C LYS A 90 -7.28 6.89 -4.59
N SER A 91 -5.95 6.84 -4.47
CA SER A 91 -5.27 6.02 -3.45
C SER A 91 -5.77 6.37 -2.04
N ALA A 92 -5.85 7.67 -1.73
CA ALA A 92 -6.32 8.15 -0.43
C ALA A 92 -7.77 7.73 -0.15
N LEU A 93 -8.65 7.79 -1.15
CA LEU A 93 -10.05 7.34 -1.01
C LEU A 93 -10.14 5.84 -0.70
N VAL A 94 -9.33 5.01 -1.37
CA VAL A 94 -9.31 3.55 -1.14
C VAL A 94 -8.83 3.21 0.27
N LEU A 95 -7.75 3.87 0.73
CA LEU A 95 -7.11 3.56 2.00
C LEU A 95 -7.79 4.17 3.23
N GLN A 96 -8.57 5.24 3.05
CA GLN A 96 -9.08 6.04 4.17
C GLN A 96 -9.86 5.21 5.20
N SER A 97 -10.73 4.30 4.76
CA SER A 97 -11.54 3.49 5.66
C SER A 97 -10.71 2.49 6.46
N PHE A 98 -9.68 1.90 5.85
CA PHE A 98 -8.75 0.98 6.48
C PHE A 98 -7.85 1.69 7.51
N ALA A 99 -7.25 2.82 7.14
CA ALA A 99 -6.37 3.57 8.02
C ALA A 99 -7.11 4.23 9.21
N LYS A 100 -8.40 4.55 9.06
CA LYS A 100 -9.24 5.12 10.14
C LYS A 100 -9.91 4.07 11.03
N ALA A 101 -9.77 2.78 10.72
CA ALA A 101 -10.36 1.73 11.54
C ALA A 101 -9.74 1.70 12.96
N PRO A 102 -10.51 1.37 14.01
CA PRO A 102 -9.99 1.31 15.38
C PRO A 102 -8.78 0.36 15.57
N ASN A 103 -8.69 -0.66 14.72
CA ASN A 103 -7.62 -1.66 14.68
C ASN A 103 -6.89 -1.65 13.33
N ALA A 104 -6.73 -0.46 12.73
CA ALA A 104 -6.01 -0.29 11.47
C ALA A 104 -4.62 -0.96 11.54
N SER A 105 -4.27 -1.73 10.52
CA SER A 105 -2.95 -2.36 10.47
C SER A 105 -1.85 -1.31 10.31
N ALA A 106 -0.63 -1.67 10.71
CA ALA A 106 0.55 -0.83 10.47
C ALA A 106 0.69 -0.52 8.97
N ASN A 107 0.47 -1.53 8.13
CA ASN A 107 0.55 -1.43 6.68
C ASN A 107 -0.48 -0.45 6.09
N ALA A 108 -1.75 -0.56 6.45
CA ALA A 108 -2.78 0.38 5.97
C ALA A 108 -2.51 1.81 6.42
N SER A 109 -2.15 2.00 7.69
CA SER A 109 -1.81 3.32 8.24
C SER A 109 -0.60 3.92 7.51
N ARG A 110 0.44 3.13 7.26
CA ARG A 110 1.67 3.54 6.58
C ARG A 110 1.43 3.94 5.13
N GLU A 111 0.68 3.14 4.37
CA GLU A 111 0.39 3.45 2.96
C GLU A 111 -0.52 4.67 2.83
N TYR A 112 -1.44 4.86 3.79
CA TYR A 112 -2.24 6.07 3.83
C TYR A 112 -1.37 7.29 4.13
N ALA A 113 -0.46 7.19 5.10
CA ALA A 113 0.52 8.23 5.41
C ALA A 113 1.37 8.60 4.19
N ALA A 114 1.96 7.62 3.49
CA ALA A 114 2.74 7.84 2.28
C ALA A 114 1.92 8.56 1.19
N THR A 115 0.65 8.18 1.04
CA THR A 115 -0.27 8.84 0.10
C THR A 115 -0.56 10.29 0.50
N GLN A 116 -0.71 10.58 1.79
CA GLN A 116 -0.92 11.97 2.27
C GLN A 116 0.31 12.84 2.04
N LEU A 117 1.53 12.29 2.18
CA LEU A 117 2.75 13.02 1.86
C LEU A 117 2.83 13.41 0.38
N GLU A 118 2.39 12.51 -0.51
CA GLU A 118 2.35 12.80 -1.95
C GLU A 118 1.30 13.87 -2.31
N LEU A 119 0.22 13.96 -1.52
CA LEU A 119 -0.77 15.03 -1.61
C LEU A 119 -0.32 16.33 -0.92
N GLY A 120 0.84 16.34 -0.26
CA GLY A 120 1.36 17.49 0.49
C GLY A 120 0.73 17.70 1.86
N ASP A 121 -0.12 16.79 2.35
CA ASP A 121 -0.67 16.85 3.71
C ASP A 121 0.28 16.19 4.70
N TYR A 122 1.32 16.93 5.08
CA TYR A 122 2.36 16.47 5.99
C TYR A 122 1.85 16.21 7.42
N ASN A 123 0.78 16.90 7.84
CA ASN A 123 0.18 16.67 9.16
C ASN A 123 -0.54 15.32 9.22
N LEU A 124 -1.32 14.98 8.19
CA LEU A 124 -1.92 13.66 8.11
C LEU A 124 -0.85 12.58 7.87
N GLY A 125 0.15 12.86 7.04
CA GLY A 125 1.30 11.97 6.84
C GLY A 125 1.98 11.59 8.16
N GLU A 126 2.34 12.58 8.98
CA GLU A 126 2.94 12.35 10.30
C GLU A 126 2.02 11.53 11.20
N ARG A 127 0.74 11.93 11.32
CA ARG A 127 -0.23 11.27 12.19
C ARG A 127 -0.34 9.77 11.90
N TYR A 128 -0.52 9.40 10.63
CA TYR A 128 -0.71 8.00 10.28
C TYR A 128 0.60 7.21 10.22
N ALA A 129 1.74 7.87 10.00
CA ALA A 129 3.04 7.23 10.20
C ALA A 129 3.26 6.85 11.67
N ARG A 130 2.94 7.76 12.61
CA ARG A 130 2.97 7.45 14.05
C ARG A 130 1.98 6.35 14.43
N GLN A 131 0.79 6.33 13.83
CA GLN A 131 -0.18 5.25 14.02
C GLN A 131 0.37 3.91 13.54
N ALA A 132 1.05 3.87 12.38
CA ALA A 132 1.70 2.67 11.88
C ALA A 132 2.79 2.16 12.84
N ILE A 133 3.64 3.06 13.33
CA ILE A 133 4.69 2.75 14.33
C ILE A 133 4.10 2.24 15.64
N ALA A 134 2.95 2.78 16.07
CA ALA A 134 2.26 2.29 17.28
C ALA A 134 1.71 0.88 17.10
N ALA A 135 1.29 0.52 15.89
CA ALA A 135 0.83 -0.83 15.56
C ALA A 135 1.98 -1.83 15.35
N ASP A 136 3.10 -1.38 14.77
CA ASP A 136 4.34 -2.14 14.65
C ASP A 136 5.56 -1.21 14.77
N SER A 137 6.25 -1.29 15.92
CA SER A 137 7.39 -0.42 16.20
C SER A 137 8.62 -0.72 15.31
N ASN A 138 8.65 -1.89 14.67
CA ASN A 138 9.73 -2.33 13.80
C ASN A 138 9.44 -2.08 12.30
N ASP A 139 8.34 -1.39 11.97
CA ASP A 139 8.04 -0.98 10.60
C ASP A 139 9.00 0.14 10.15
N ALA A 140 10.12 -0.28 9.58
CA ALA A 140 11.16 0.62 9.07
C ALA A 140 10.63 1.59 8.00
N GLN A 141 9.63 1.17 7.22
CA GLN A 141 8.99 2.04 6.21
C GLN A 141 8.12 3.10 6.86
N ALA A 142 7.42 2.80 7.96
CA ALA A 142 6.68 3.79 8.71
C ALA A 142 7.60 4.85 9.35
N TRP A 143 8.77 4.44 9.86
CA TRP A 143 9.80 5.38 10.34
C TRP A 143 10.35 6.26 9.20
N HIS A 144 10.55 5.71 8.00
CA HIS A 144 10.99 6.50 6.84
C HIS A 144 9.94 7.54 6.44
N VAL A 145 8.66 7.14 6.35
CA VAL A 145 7.53 8.04 6.07
C VAL A 145 7.41 9.13 7.14
N LEU A 146 7.59 8.79 8.43
CA LEU A 146 7.61 9.77 9.51
C LEU A 146 8.74 10.79 9.32
N GLY A 147 9.94 10.34 8.96
CA GLY A 147 11.07 11.22 8.68
C GLY A 147 10.77 12.21 7.56
N ILE A 148 10.18 11.75 6.45
CA ILE A 148 9.77 12.64 5.34
C ILE A 148 8.74 13.66 5.81
N ALA A 149 7.74 13.23 6.58
CA ALA A 149 6.69 14.11 7.10
C ALA A 149 7.26 15.23 7.98
N LEU A 150 8.15 14.88 8.90
CA LEU A 150 8.78 15.81 9.83
C LEU A 150 9.75 16.77 9.11
N ASP A 151 10.52 16.27 8.16
CA ASP A 151 11.46 17.08 7.39
C ASP A 151 10.73 18.13 6.54
N ALA A 152 9.61 17.74 5.90
CA ALA A 152 8.75 18.66 5.15
C ALA A 152 8.10 19.75 6.04
N LYS A 153 8.01 19.51 7.35
CA LYS A 153 7.55 20.46 8.37
C LYS A 153 8.69 21.28 9.00
N ALA A 154 9.93 21.13 8.52
CA ALA A 154 11.14 21.71 9.08
C ALA A 154 11.46 21.28 10.52
N GLU A 155 10.93 20.13 10.97
CA GLU A 155 11.29 19.51 12.26
C GLU A 155 12.51 18.60 12.08
N HIS A 156 13.62 19.19 11.65
CA HIS A 156 14.76 18.45 11.09
C HIS A 156 15.41 17.48 12.08
N GLU A 157 15.55 17.85 13.35
CA GLU A 157 16.17 16.98 14.37
C GLU A 157 15.33 15.73 14.63
N GLN A 158 14.00 15.86 14.66
CA GLN A 158 13.11 14.71 14.82
C GLN A 158 13.08 13.84 13.56
N ALA A 159 13.14 14.46 12.38
CA ALA A 159 13.24 13.75 11.11
C ALA A 159 14.52 12.91 11.05
N GLU A 160 15.65 13.45 11.50
CA GLU A 160 16.92 12.73 11.58
C GLU A 160 16.77 11.45 12.42
N VAL A 161 16.19 11.56 13.62
CA VAL A 161 15.93 10.40 14.50
C VAL A 161 15.08 9.35 13.79
N ALA A 162 14.04 9.78 13.07
CA ALA A 162 13.17 8.86 12.33
C ALA A 162 13.91 8.18 11.17
N PHE A 163 14.71 8.91 10.40
CA PHE A 163 15.52 8.34 9.31
C PHE A 163 16.57 7.35 9.81
N ARG A 164 17.26 7.66 10.92
CA ARG A 164 18.24 6.73 11.52
C ARG A 164 17.57 5.45 12.01
N LYS A 165 16.42 5.54 12.69
CA LYS A 165 15.62 4.36 13.05
C LYS A 165 15.19 3.55 11.85
N ALA A 166 14.73 4.21 10.78
CA ALA A 166 14.37 3.52 9.55
C ALA A 166 15.56 2.73 8.97
N LEU A 167 16.75 3.34 8.91
CA LEU A 167 17.98 2.69 8.43
C LEU A 167 18.38 1.49 9.28
N ASP A 168 18.31 1.60 10.61
CA ASP A 168 18.70 0.52 11.53
C ASP A 168 17.89 -0.76 11.33
N MET A 169 16.63 -0.63 10.91
CA MET A 169 15.69 -1.74 10.75
C MET A 169 15.47 -2.14 9.28
N TRP A 170 16.07 -1.41 8.33
CA TRP A 170 15.75 -1.56 6.91
C TRP A 170 16.20 -2.90 6.34
N LYS A 171 15.28 -3.57 5.64
CA LYS A 171 15.54 -4.82 4.92
C LYS A 171 15.25 -4.60 3.43
N GLY A 172 16.18 -3.96 2.73
CA GLY A 172 16.03 -3.59 1.32
C GLY A 172 17.14 -2.66 0.86
N ASP A 173 16.89 -1.93 -0.23
CA ASP A 173 17.79 -0.88 -0.70
C ASP A 173 17.71 0.34 0.24
N PRO A 174 18.76 0.66 1.03
CA PRO A 174 18.72 1.76 1.99
C PRO A 174 18.97 3.12 1.33
N VAL A 175 19.37 3.16 0.06
CA VAL A 175 19.84 4.38 -0.63
C VAL A 175 18.80 5.52 -0.59
N PRO A 176 17.48 5.28 -0.80
CA PRO A 176 16.50 6.35 -0.67
C PRO A 176 16.46 7.00 0.72
N ILE A 177 16.63 6.21 1.78
CA ILE A 177 16.63 6.73 3.16
C ILE A 177 17.93 7.47 3.44
N MET A 178 19.07 6.92 3.01
CA MET A 178 20.39 7.58 3.14
C MET A 178 20.40 8.93 2.43
N ASN A 179 19.79 9.01 1.24
CA ASN A 179 19.66 10.25 0.50
C ASN A 179 18.84 11.29 1.28
N ASN A 180 17.69 10.90 1.84
CA ASN A 180 16.85 11.80 2.62
C ASN A 180 17.55 12.24 3.93
N LEU A 181 18.22 11.32 4.63
CA LEU A 181 19.00 11.63 5.82
C LEU A 181 20.12 12.65 5.50
N ALA A 182 20.81 12.49 4.38
CA ALA A 182 21.86 13.43 3.99
C ALA A 182 21.32 14.84 3.66
N LEU A 183 20.18 14.94 2.97
CA LEU A 183 19.53 16.24 2.72
C LEU A 183 19.04 16.90 4.02
N ASN A 184 18.48 16.10 4.93
CA ASN A 184 18.08 16.56 6.25
C ASN A 184 19.28 17.07 7.07
N LEU A 185 20.39 16.34 7.10
CA LEU A 185 21.64 16.76 7.75
C LEU A 185 22.21 18.05 7.14
N ALA A 186 22.21 18.17 5.81
CA ALA A 186 22.63 19.40 5.15
C ALA A 186 21.75 20.60 5.53
N SER A 187 20.44 20.39 5.70
CA SER A 187 19.50 21.43 6.17
C SER A 187 19.79 21.88 7.61
N GLN A 188 20.44 21.02 8.40
CA GLN A 188 20.95 21.31 9.74
C GLN A 188 22.39 21.87 9.74
N ASN A 189 22.99 22.11 8.56
CA ASN A 189 24.40 22.48 8.38
C ASN A 189 25.42 21.39 8.79
N HIS A 190 25.00 20.13 8.94
CA HIS A 190 25.88 18.99 9.17
C HIS A 190 26.40 18.42 7.83
N ASN A 191 27.05 19.28 7.04
CA ASN A 191 27.42 18.99 5.65
C ASN A 191 28.47 17.87 5.53
N GLU A 192 29.45 17.79 6.43
CA GLU A 192 30.46 16.74 6.40
C GLU A 192 29.85 15.35 6.59
N GLU A 193 28.93 15.19 7.55
CA GLU A 193 28.25 13.92 7.77
C GLU A 193 27.33 13.56 6.59
N ALA A 194 26.61 14.54 6.04
CA ALA A 194 25.79 14.35 4.85
C ALA A 194 26.60 13.82 3.65
N ILE A 195 27.79 14.39 3.42
CA ILE A 195 28.72 13.94 2.37
C ILE A 195 29.17 12.51 2.60
N GLU A 196 29.53 12.14 3.83
CA GLU A 196 29.95 10.77 4.15
C GLU A 196 28.83 9.75 3.94
N ILE A 197 27.59 10.09 4.29
CA ILE A 197 26.41 9.26 4.00
C ILE A 197 26.20 9.12 2.50
N LEU A 198 26.27 10.21 1.73
CA LEU A 198 26.09 10.16 0.27
C LEU A 198 27.21 9.40 -0.45
N LYS A 199 28.46 9.46 0.04
CA LYS A 199 29.55 8.61 -0.46
C LYS A 199 29.24 7.13 -0.25
N LYS A 200 28.75 6.74 0.93
CA LYS A 200 28.31 5.36 1.20
C LYS A 200 27.15 4.96 0.28
N ALA A 201 26.16 5.84 0.10
CA ALA A 201 25.03 5.59 -0.80
C ALA A 201 25.50 5.40 -2.25
N LYS A 202 26.46 6.20 -2.71
CA LYS A 202 27.06 6.09 -4.06
C LYS A 202 27.81 4.77 -4.26
N VAL A 203 28.48 4.25 -3.23
CA VAL A 203 29.12 2.93 -3.29
C VAL A 203 28.07 1.83 -3.47
N LEU A 204 26.95 1.91 -2.75
CA LEU A 204 25.86 0.93 -2.84
C LEU A 204 25.12 0.98 -4.18
N ALA A 205 24.95 2.18 -4.75
CA ALA A 205 24.25 2.37 -6.01
C ALA A 205 24.93 3.46 -6.88
N PRO A 206 26.00 3.09 -7.62
CA PRO A 206 26.84 4.05 -8.35
C PRO A 206 26.14 4.86 -9.44
N ASN A 207 25.01 4.35 -9.95
CA ASN A 207 24.29 4.92 -11.09
C ASN A 207 23.04 5.72 -10.69
N ARG A 208 22.84 5.99 -9.39
CA ARG A 208 21.73 6.81 -8.87
C ARG A 208 22.04 8.30 -9.08
N ILE A 209 21.38 8.90 -10.07
CA ILE A 209 21.57 10.31 -10.44
C ILE A 209 21.27 11.23 -9.24
N GLU A 210 20.25 10.91 -8.45
CA GLU A 210 19.84 11.69 -7.29
C GLU A 210 20.95 11.75 -6.22
N VAL A 211 21.64 10.65 -5.98
CA VAL A 211 22.74 10.57 -5.00
C VAL A 211 23.94 11.38 -5.49
N GLU A 212 24.31 11.24 -6.76
CA GLU A 212 25.44 11.99 -7.33
C GLU A 212 25.17 13.50 -7.33
N ARG A 213 23.97 13.91 -7.73
CA ARG A 213 23.55 15.31 -7.75
C ARG A 213 23.60 15.91 -6.34
N ASN A 214 23.02 15.23 -5.36
CA ASN A 214 22.97 15.73 -3.99
C ASN A 214 24.35 15.78 -3.35
N LEU A 215 25.21 14.79 -3.62
CA LEU A 215 26.61 14.79 -3.18
C LEU A 215 27.34 16.02 -3.72
N ARG A 216 27.19 16.31 -5.02
CA ARG A 216 27.81 17.47 -5.65
C ARG A 216 27.36 18.79 -5.02
N ILE A 217 26.04 18.97 -4.87
CA ILE A 217 25.46 20.20 -4.30
C ILE A 217 25.98 20.44 -2.89
N ILE A 218 25.91 19.42 -2.02
CA ILE A 218 26.32 19.56 -0.62
C ILE A 218 27.84 19.76 -0.50
N SER A 219 28.65 19.08 -1.33
CA SER A 219 30.10 19.32 -1.37
C SER A 219 30.43 20.77 -1.73
N THR A 220 29.75 21.37 -2.72
CA THR A 220 29.95 22.78 -3.08
C THR A 220 29.53 23.72 -1.96
N LEU A 221 28.43 23.43 -1.25
CA LEU A 221 28.03 24.22 -0.07
C LEU A 221 29.07 24.16 1.05
N ASN A 222 29.72 23.00 1.24
CA ASN A 222 30.74 22.81 2.26
C ASN A 222 32.07 23.53 1.95
N GLU A 223 32.44 23.63 0.68
CA GLU A 223 33.67 24.32 0.25
C GLU A 223 33.58 25.84 0.34
N GLY A 224 32.35 26.38 0.37
CA GLY A 224 32.09 27.82 0.43
C GLY A 224 31.75 28.39 1.81
N ALA A 225 31.65 27.54 2.84
CA ALA A 225 31.37 27.91 4.24
C ALA A 225 32.67 28.11 5.03
#